data_AF-A0A3N5GDX4-F1
#
_entry.id   AF-A0A3N5GDX4-F1
#
_cell.length_a   1.000
_cell.length_b   1.000
_cell.length_c   1.000
_cell.angle_alpha   90.00
_cell.angle_beta   90.00
_cell.angle_gamma   90.00
#
_symmetry.space_group_name_H-M   'P 1'
#
loop_
_entity.id
_entity.type
_entity.pdbx_description
1 polymer ?
#
loop_
_entity_poly.entity_id
_entity_poly.type
_entity_poly.pdbx_seq_one_letter_code
_entity_poly.pdbx_strand_id
1 'polypeptide(L)'
;MGGRFDFSSLYVALGRVPEGTAMTLDAVKKAGVPVFAYGNFITILINFIILAFIIFMMVKMMNRWKAQPAPAAPAAPPAQEVLLGEIRDLLKQRA
;
A
#
# COMPACT_ATOMS: atom_id res chain seq x y z
N MET A 1 1.43 21.89 22.62
CA MET A 1 1.52 20.45 22.96
C MET A 1 1.52 19.66 21.67
N GLY A 2 2.69 19.25 21.20
CA GLY A 2 2.86 18.53 19.95
C GLY A 2 4.32 18.15 19.87
N GLY A 3 4.69 17.13 20.65
CA GLY A 3 6.03 16.58 20.63
C GLY A 3 6.30 16.09 19.22
N ARG A 4 7.15 16.82 18.50
CA ARG A 4 7.69 16.37 17.23
C ARG A 4 8.43 15.07 17.55
N PHE A 5 7.90 13.95 17.08
CA PHE A 5 8.61 12.68 17.06
C PHE A 5 9.77 12.82 16.06
N ASP A 6 10.82 13.53 16.48
CA ASP A 6 11.98 13.86 15.65
C ASP A 6 13.07 12.84 15.91
N PHE A 7 12.99 11.71 15.20
CA PHE A 7 13.99 10.63 15.24
C PHE A 7 15.28 11.02 14.48
N SER A 8 15.31 12.20 13.84
CA SER A 8 16.44 12.71 13.07
C SER A 8 17.72 12.89 13.92
N SER A 9 17.58 13.11 15.23
CA SER A 9 18.69 13.27 16.17
C SER A 9 19.17 11.97 16.83
N LEU A 10 18.61 10.82 16.47
CA LEU A 10 19.06 9.51 16.98
C LEU A 10 20.21 8.99 16.12
N TYR A 11 21.43 9.28 16.57
CA TYR A 11 22.65 8.77 16.00
C TYR A 11 23.55 8.18 17.09
N VAL A 12 24.24 7.09 16.76
CA VAL A 12 25.29 6.53 17.61
C VAL A 12 26.61 6.86 16.93
N ALA A 13 27.43 7.67 17.62
CA ALA A 13 28.79 7.96 17.19
C ALA A 13 29.67 6.75 17.49
N LEU A 14 30.25 6.14 16.45
CA LEU A 14 31.13 4.97 16.58
C LEU A 14 32.60 5.34 16.83
N GLY A 15 32.89 6.57 17.27
CA GLY A 15 34.24 7.08 17.53
C GLY A 15 34.28 8.16 18.60
N ARG A 16 35.46 8.45 19.16
CA ARG A 16 35.67 9.49 20.18
C ARG A 16 35.29 10.87 19.60
N VAL A 17 34.27 11.48 20.20
CA VAL A 17 33.87 12.87 19.95
C VAL A 17 34.86 13.79 20.68
N PRO A 18 35.59 14.69 20.00
CA PRO A 18 36.49 15.63 20.66
C PRO A 18 35.70 16.65 21.49
N GLU A 19 36.18 16.95 22.70
CA GLU A 19 35.54 17.90 23.61
C GLU A 19 35.50 19.31 23.00
N GLY A 20 34.29 19.87 22.88
CA GLY A 20 34.02 21.19 22.29
C GLY A 20 33.11 21.17 21.06
N THR A 21 32.72 20.01 20.55
CA THR A 21 31.79 19.92 19.41
C THR A 21 30.35 19.98 19.90
N ALA A 22 29.58 20.98 19.47
CA ALA A 22 28.14 21.04 19.71
C ALA A 22 27.50 19.72 19.24
N MET A 23 26.56 19.16 20.01
CA MET A 23 25.84 17.90 19.70
C MET A 23 24.86 18.04 18.51
N THR A 24 25.21 18.83 17.50
CA THR A 24 24.44 19.04 16.27
C THR A 24 25.02 18.17 15.15
N LEU A 25 24.13 17.50 14.40
CA LEU A 25 24.47 16.52 13.37
C LEU A 25 25.48 17.03 12.32
N ASP A 26 25.40 18.32 11.98
CA ASP A 26 26.28 18.95 10.98
C ASP A 26 27.73 19.08 11.45
N ALA A 27 27.97 19.32 12.74
CA ALA A 27 29.32 19.48 13.27
C ALA A 27 30.05 18.13 13.37
N VAL A 28 29.34 17.06 13.77
CA VAL A 28 29.91 15.71 13.93
C VAL A 28 30.17 15.04 12.58
N LYS A 29 29.33 15.24 11.57
CA LYS A 29 29.58 14.76 10.19
C LYS A 29 30.77 15.46 9.53
N LYS A 30 30.93 16.77 9.77
CA LYS A 30 32.03 17.57 9.20
C LYS A 30 33.38 17.26 9.86
N ALA A 31 33.37 16.75 11.08
CA ALA A 31 34.55 16.27 11.81
C ALA A 31 35.05 14.87 11.35
N GLY A 32 34.45 14.26 10.32
CA GLY A 32 34.90 12.97 9.78
C GLY A 32 34.63 11.77 10.69
N VAL A 33 33.79 11.94 11.72
CA VAL A 33 33.37 10.83 12.58
C VAL A 33 32.31 10.01 11.82
N PRO A 34 32.51 8.70 11.60
CA PRO A 34 31.48 7.85 11.00
C PRO A 34 30.28 7.77 11.95
N VAL A 35 29.23 8.50 11.60
CA VAL A 35 27.97 8.54 12.34
C VAL A 35 27.01 7.54 11.72
N PHE A 36 26.63 6.50 12.48
CA PHE A 36 25.51 5.64 12.09
C PHE A 36 24.20 6.35 12.43
N ALA A 37 23.66 7.07 11.45
CA ALA A 37 22.39 7.78 11.54
C ALA A 37 21.21 6.82 11.27
N TYR A 38 20.92 5.93 12.21
CA TYR A 38 19.75 5.03 12.15
C TYR A 38 18.42 5.80 12.27
N GLY A 39 18.44 7.01 12.84
CA GLY A 39 17.29 7.89 12.92
C GLY A 39 16.65 8.24 11.57
N ASN A 40 17.46 8.47 10.54
CA ASN A 40 16.96 8.76 9.19
C ASN A 40 16.31 7.52 8.55
N PHE A 41 16.94 6.35 8.71
CA PHE A 41 16.38 5.08 8.23
C PHE A 41 15.03 4.78 8.89
N ILE A 42 14.92 4.93 10.21
CA ILE A 42 13.66 4.76 10.95
C ILE A 42 12.62 5.78 10.48
N THR A 43 13.01 7.02 10.23
CA THR A 43 12.09 8.05 9.70
C THR A 43 11.54 7.65 8.32
N ILE A 44 12.40 7.20 7.39
CA ILE A 44 11.98 6.71 6.07
C ILE A 44 11.08 5.49 6.22
N LEU A 45 11.44 4.54 7.09
CA LEU A 45 10.67 3.33 7.36
C LEU A 45 9.26 3.66 7.90
N ILE A 46 9.17 4.56 8.88
CA ILE A 46 7.90 5.01 9.46
C ILE A 46 7.06 5.71 8.40
N ASN A 47 7.65 6.61 7.61
CA ASN A 47 6.94 7.30 6.52
C ASN A 47 6.41 6.31 5.47
N PHE A 48 7.20 5.30 5.11
CA PHE A 48 6.79 4.24 4.20
C PHE A 48 5.62 3.43 4.76
N ILE A 49 5.68 3.03 6.03
CA ILE A 49 4.60 2.30 6.71
C ILE A 49 3.32 3.15 6.77
N ILE A 50 3.42 4.44 7.12
CA ILE A 50 2.27 5.36 7.18
C ILE A 50 1.64 5.49 5.80
N LEU A 51 2.44 5.74 4.75
CA LEU A 51 1.93 5.88 3.38
C LEU A 51 1.27 4.59 2.89
N ALA A 52 1.93 3.44 3.11
CA ALA A 52 1.39 2.14 2.77
C ALA A 52 0.08 1.87 3.51
N PHE A 53 -0.02 2.22 4.80
CA PHE A 53 -1.23 2.08 5.60
C PHE A 53 -2.37 2.95 5.09
N ILE A 54 -2.10 4.22 4.73
CA ILE A 54 -3.10 5.13 4.15
C ILE A 54 -3.65 4.57 2.83
N ILE A 55 -2.76 4.17 1.91
CA ILE A 55 -3.16 3.61 0.61
C ILE A 55 -3.93 2.30 0.83
N PHE A 56 -3.45 1.43 1.70
CA PHE A 56 -4.12 0.17 2.05
C PHE A 56 -5.53 0.41 2.59
N MET A 57 -5.70 1.35 3.52
CA MET A 57 -7.01 1.67 4.09
C MET A 57 -7.96 2.24 3.03
N MET A 58 -7.46 3.09 2.13
CA MET A 58 -8.22 3.65 1.02
C MET A 58 -8.67 2.56 0.04
N VAL A 59 -7.77 1.67 -0.38
CA VAL A 59 -8.09 0.53 -1.26
C VAL A 59 -9.05 -0.44 -0.57
N LYS A 60 -8.85 -0.73 0.72
CA LYS A 60 -9.75 -1.59 1.51
C LYS A 60 -11.14 -0.99 1.62
N MET A 61 -11.26 0.32 1.84
CA MET A 61 -12.55 1.00 1.88
C MET A 61 -13.22 0.97 0.50
N MET A 62 -12.45 1.22 -0.56
CA MET A 62 -12.96 1.21 -1.92
C MET A 62 -13.41 -0.19 -2.37
N ASN A 63 -12.69 -1.25 -2.00
CA ASN A 63 -13.13 -2.64 -2.21
C ASN A 63 -14.33 -3.03 -1.33
N ARG A 64 -14.47 -2.44 -0.13
CA ARG A 64 -15.64 -2.69 0.74
C ARG A 64 -16.90 -2.03 0.21
N TRP A 65 -16.77 -0.90 -0.51
CA TRP A 65 -17.89 -0.16 -1.09
C TRP A 65 -18.18 -0.52 -2.54
N LYS A 66 -17.21 -1.09 -3.25
CA LYS A 66 -17.50 -1.84 -4.48
C LYS A 66 -18.30 -3.07 -4.08
N ALA A 67 -19.63 -2.95 -4.15
CA ALA A 67 -20.51 -4.09 -4.29
C ALA A 67 -19.88 -4.99 -5.35
N GLN A 68 -19.72 -6.28 -5.05
CA GLN A 68 -19.32 -7.24 -6.06
C GLN A 68 -20.24 -7.02 -7.25
N PRO A 69 -19.73 -6.72 -8.46
CA PRO A 69 -20.59 -6.70 -9.62
C PRO A 69 -21.31 -8.04 -9.59
N ALA A 70 -22.65 -7.99 -9.57
CA ALA A 70 -23.46 -9.19 -9.60
C ALA A 70 -22.85 -10.10 -10.68
N PRO A 71 -22.62 -11.40 -10.39
CA PRO A 71 -22.07 -12.32 -11.38
C PRO A 71 -22.76 -12.03 -12.69
N ALA A 72 -21.98 -11.64 -13.70
CA ALA A 72 -22.53 -11.27 -14.99
C ALA A 72 -23.50 -12.38 -15.36
N ALA A 73 -24.80 -12.03 -15.43
CA ALA A 73 -25.83 -13.02 -15.68
C ALA A 73 -25.37 -13.81 -16.91
N PRO A 74 -25.41 -15.15 -16.87
CA PRO A 74 -24.93 -15.95 -17.99
C PRO A 74 -25.53 -15.36 -19.27
N ALA A 75 -24.66 -15.04 -20.22
CA ALA A 75 -25.07 -14.40 -21.46
C ALA A 75 -26.26 -15.19 -22.00
N ALA A 76 -27.35 -14.48 -22.32
CA ALA A 76 -28.53 -15.13 -22.85
C ALA A 76 -28.10 -16.02 -24.03
N PRO A 77 -28.58 -17.27 -24.09
CA PRO A 77 -28.19 -18.17 -25.17
C PRO A 77 -28.46 -17.48 -26.51
N PRO A 78 -27.58 -17.68 -27.51
CA PRO A 78 -27.74 -17.06 -28.82
C PRO A 78 -29.12 -17.37 -29.38
N ALA A 79 -29.72 -16.43 -30.12
CA ALA A 79 -31.07 -16.57 -30.67
C ALA A 79 -31.25 -17.88 -31.46
N GLN A 80 -30.17 -18.38 -32.07
CA GLN A 80 -30.16 -19.66 -32.76
C GLN A 80 -30.41 -20.86 -31.83
N GLU A 81 -29.83 -20.89 -30.63
CA GLU A 81 -30.06 -21.97 -29.66
C GLU A 81 -31.50 -21.96 -29.12
N VAL A 82 -32.09 -20.78 -28.94
CA VAL A 82 -33.50 -20.62 -28.55
C VAL A 82 -34.42 -21.15 -29.65
N LEU A 83 -34.21 -20.73 -30.91
CA LEU A 83 -34.99 -21.18 -32.06
C LEU A 83 -34.87 -22.69 -32.27
N LEU A 84 -33.66 -23.27 -32.11
CA LEU A 84 -33.47 -24.72 -32.20
C LEU A 84 -34.20 -25.47 -31.07
N GLY A 85 -34.28 -24.89 -29.88
CA GLY A 85 -35.10 -25.41 -28.77
C GLY A 85 -36.59 -25.42 -29.10
N GLU A 86 -37.11 -24.31 -29.61
CA GLU A 86 -38.51 -24.19 -30.05
C GLU A 86 -38.84 -25.18 -31.18
N ILE A 87 -37.95 -25.32 -32.18
CA ILE A 87 -38.12 -26.28 -33.28
C ILE A 87 -38.16 -27.72 -32.77
N ARG A 88 -37.28 -28.08 -31.81
CA ARG A 88 -37.28 -29.43 -31.19
C ARG A 88 -38.62 -29.71 -30.51
N ASP A 89 -39.15 -28.74 -29.79
CA ASP A 89 -40.39 -28.92 -29.04
C ASP A 89 -41.61 -29.01 -30.00
N LEU A 90 -41.60 -28.24 -31.09
CA LEU A 90 -42.59 -28.34 -32.18
C LEU A 90 -42.53 -29.68 -32.93
N LEU A 91 -41.33 -30.24 -33.15
CA LEU A 91 -41.16 -31.56 -33.76
C LEU A 91 -41.65 -32.67 -32.83
N LYS A 92 -41.40 -32.55 -31.53
CA LYS A 92 -41.88 -33.51 -30.52
C LYS A 92 -43.40 -33.49 -30.36
N GLN A 93 -44.07 -32.36 -30.62
CA GLN A 93 -45.53 -32.28 -30.66
C GLN A 93 -46.14 -32.88 -31.94
N ARG A 94 -45.37 -32.97 -33.03
CA ARG A 94 -45.83 -33.51 -34.32
C ARG A 94 -45.53 -35.00 -34.51
N ALA A 95 -44.66 -35.57 -33.68
CA ALA A 95 -44.36 -37.01 -33.60
C ALA A 95 -45.30 -37.68 -32.59
#